data_AF-A0A516G9X4-F1
#
_entry.id   AF-A0A516G9X4-F1
#
_cell.length_a   1.000
_cell.length_b   1.000
_cell.length_c   1.000
_cell.angle_alpha   90.00
_cell.angle_beta   90.00
_cell.angle_gamma   90.00
#
_symmetry.space_group_name_H-M   'P 1'
#
loop_
_entity.id
_entity.type
_entity.pdbx_description
1 polymer ?
#
loop_
_entity_poly.entity_id
_entity_poly.type
_entity_poly.pdbx_seq_one_letter_code
_entity_poly.pdbx_strand_id
1 'polypeptide(L)'
;MTTGQNAPILMGVYRFPKLLTSKSEPAILGVLPGRVWLTGQDGVFFDAPADQVSAKANSTVGHVTLEADGTKHIVAGVGSAKGGPFSPEQIQELQQSRQATEADATTQSLMAGRNLFIGTPGKVDGTYHGGLQSMMGREIGQQRDFGAAMRELLTAVGVTL
;
A
#
# COMPACT_ATOMS: atom_id res chain seq x y z
N MET A 1 -0.10 -20.25 -26.88
CA MET A 1 0.29 -19.02 -26.18
C MET A 1 -0.43 -19.04 -24.84
N THR A 2 0.21 -19.54 -23.80
CA THR A 2 -0.37 -19.57 -22.45
C THR A 2 -0.31 -18.15 -21.89
N THR A 3 -1.45 -17.49 -21.83
CA THR A 3 -1.65 -16.28 -21.06
C THR A 3 -1.28 -16.61 -19.61
N GLY A 4 -0.09 -16.18 -19.18
CA GLY A 4 0.28 -16.23 -17.77
C GLY A 4 -0.77 -15.42 -17.01
N GLN A 5 -1.61 -16.09 -16.23
CA GLN A 5 -2.36 -15.42 -15.18
C GLN A 5 -1.31 -14.94 -14.18
N ASN A 6 -0.80 -13.72 -14.37
CA ASN A 6 0.05 -13.10 -13.37
C ASN A 6 -0.79 -12.99 -12.10
N ALA A 7 -0.34 -13.65 -11.03
CA ALA A 7 -0.98 -13.54 -9.73
C ALA A 7 -0.91 -12.08 -9.29
N PRO A 8 -1.95 -11.57 -8.61
CA PRO A 8 -1.96 -10.19 -8.16
C PRO A 8 -0.88 -9.95 -7.11
N ILE A 9 -0.17 -8.83 -7.26
CA ILE A 9 0.77 -8.37 -6.25
C ILE A 9 -0.07 -7.63 -5.20
N LEU A 10 -0.05 -8.11 -3.95
CA LEU A 10 -0.82 -7.54 -2.86
C LEU A 10 0.09 -6.88 -1.82
N MET A 11 -0.13 -5.60 -1.56
CA MET A 11 0.61 -4.83 -0.57
C MET A 11 -0.30 -4.45 0.60
N GLY A 12 0.15 -4.71 1.83
CA GLY A 12 -0.53 -4.26 3.03
C GLY A 12 -0.20 -2.79 3.30
N VAL A 13 -1.21 -1.93 3.31
CA VAL A 13 -1.09 -0.49 3.47
C VAL A 13 -2.01 0.02 4.57
N TYR A 14 -1.74 1.22 5.09
CA TYR A 14 -2.69 1.97 5.89
C TYR A 14 -3.31 3.07 5.04
N ARG A 15 -4.64 3.06 4.93
CA ARG A 15 -5.40 4.14 4.29
C ARG A 15 -5.72 5.23 5.30
N PHE A 16 -5.49 6.47 4.89
CA PHE A 16 -5.89 7.69 5.58
C PHE A 16 -7.01 8.35 4.76
N PRO A 17 -8.23 8.52 5.31
CA PRO A 17 -9.33 9.12 4.57
C PRO A 17 -9.11 10.60 4.23
N LYS A 18 -8.24 11.30 4.97
CA LYS A 18 -7.89 12.73 4.77
C LYS A 18 -6.46 13.00 5.22
N LEU A 19 -5.84 14.07 4.72
CA LEU A 19 -4.56 14.57 5.25
C LEU A 19 -4.71 14.96 6.73
N LEU A 20 -3.68 14.70 7.54
CA LEU A 20 -3.59 15.07 8.97
C LEU A 20 -4.60 14.37 9.91
N THR A 21 -5.18 13.25 9.51
CA THR A 21 -5.98 12.41 10.42
C THR A 21 -5.08 11.60 11.37
N SER A 22 -5.51 11.48 12.63
CA SER A 22 -4.90 10.55 13.59
C SER A 22 -5.47 9.13 13.48
N LYS A 23 -6.37 8.87 12.52
CA LYS A 23 -7.02 7.59 12.25
C LYS A 23 -6.64 7.08 10.86
N SER A 24 -6.20 5.84 10.81
CA SER A 24 -5.96 5.10 9.57
C SER A 24 -6.62 3.73 9.70
N GLU A 25 -6.83 3.07 8.57
CA GLU A 25 -7.38 1.72 8.54
C GLU A 25 -6.46 0.79 7.75
N PRO A 26 -6.27 -0.46 8.20
CA PRO A 26 -5.51 -1.45 7.45
C PRO A 26 -6.26 -1.82 6.17
N ALA A 27 -5.54 -1.78 5.05
CA ALA A 27 -6.06 -2.03 3.72
C ALA A 27 -5.06 -2.84 2.89
N ILE A 28 -5.55 -3.51 1.86
CA ILE A 28 -4.75 -4.22 0.87
C ILE A 28 -4.86 -3.44 -0.44
N LEU A 29 -3.71 -2.99 -0.94
CA LEU A 29 -3.55 -2.51 -2.30
C LEU A 29 -3.23 -3.72 -3.18
N GLY A 30 -4.13 -4.04 -4.09
CA GLY A 30 -3.91 -5.08 -5.08
C GLY A 30 -3.64 -4.48 -6.44
N VAL A 31 -2.72 -5.11 -7.16
CA VAL A 31 -2.28 -4.63 -8.47
C VAL A 31 -2.08 -5.80 -9.42
N LEU A 32 -2.65 -5.64 -10.60
CA LEU A 32 -2.52 -6.49 -11.77
C LEU A 32 -2.15 -5.62 -12.97
N PRO A 33 -1.52 -6.17 -14.01
CA PRO A 33 -1.32 -5.43 -15.25
C PRO A 33 -2.65 -4.83 -15.74
N GLY A 34 -2.73 -3.49 -15.81
CA GLY A 34 -3.92 -2.77 -16.26
C GLY A 34 -5.05 -2.61 -15.23
N ARG A 35 -4.88 -3.04 -13.97
CA ARG A 35 -5.93 -2.92 -12.93
C ARG A 35 -5.36 -2.71 -11.53
N VAL A 36 -6.02 -1.85 -10.75
CA VAL A 36 -5.64 -1.50 -9.38
C VAL A 36 -6.89 -1.47 -8.50
N TRP A 37 -6.81 -2.03 -7.31
CA TRP A 37 -7.87 -1.91 -6.31
C TRP A 37 -7.31 -1.70 -4.92
N LEU A 38 -8.12 -1.10 -4.07
CA LEU A 38 -7.81 -0.90 -2.66
C LEU A 38 -8.99 -1.40 -1.83
N THR A 39 -8.74 -2.38 -0.96
CA THR A 39 -9.78 -2.97 -0.09
C THR A 39 -9.41 -2.82 1.37
N GLY A 40 -10.36 -2.38 2.19
CA GLY A 40 -10.25 -2.34 3.65
C GLY A 40 -11.01 -3.48 4.31
N GLN A 41 -11.16 -3.40 5.62
CA GLN A 41 -12.00 -4.35 6.38
C GLN A 41 -13.49 -4.20 6.05
N ASP A 42 -13.94 -2.98 5.77
CA ASP A 42 -15.35 -2.68 5.48
C ASP A 42 -15.70 -2.87 3.99
N GLY A 43 -14.76 -3.33 3.17
CA GLY A 43 -14.96 -3.63 1.75
C GLY A 43 -14.04 -2.85 0.82
N VAL A 44 -14.41 -2.82 -0.47
CA VAL A 44 -13.62 -2.20 -1.54
C VAL A 44 -13.79 -0.68 -1.51
N PHE A 45 -12.68 0.04 -1.40
CA PHE A 45 -12.65 1.51 -1.51
C PHE A 45 -12.71 1.97 -2.96
N PHE A 46 -11.94 1.32 -3.83
CA PHE A 46 -12.02 1.48 -5.28
C PHE A 46 -11.48 0.22 -5.98
N ASP A 47 -11.90 0.01 -7.21
CA ASP A 47 -11.39 -1.02 -8.13
C ASP A 47 -11.52 -0.48 -9.55
N ALA A 48 -10.39 -0.12 -10.15
CA ALA A 48 -10.35 0.65 -11.39
C ALA A 48 -9.26 0.14 -12.36
N PRO A 49 -9.46 0.34 -13.67
CA PRO A 49 -8.39 0.23 -14.65
C PRO A 49 -7.20 1.13 -14.28
N ALA A 50 -5.97 0.64 -14.49
CA ALA A 50 -4.77 1.37 -14.07
C ALA A 50 -4.61 2.74 -14.76
N ASP A 51 -5.10 2.88 -15.98
CA ASP A 51 -5.14 4.15 -16.74
C ASP A 51 -6.13 5.18 -16.19
N GLN A 52 -7.04 4.76 -15.30
CA GLN A 52 -7.99 5.62 -14.60
C GLN A 52 -7.55 5.95 -13.15
N VAL A 53 -6.40 5.42 -12.73
CA VAL A 53 -5.80 5.72 -11.43
C VAL A 53 -4.63 6.67 -11.64
N SER A 54 -4.55 7.70 -10.80
CA SER A 54 -3.34 8.52 -10.68
C SER A 54 -2.74 8.43 -9.28
N ALA A 55 -1.42 8.51 -9.18
CA ALA A 55 -0.68 8.27 -7.95
C ALA A 55 0.39 9.32 -7.71
N LYS A 56 0.15 10.20 -6.74
CA LYS A 56 1.12 11.22 -6.34
C LYS A 56 1.91 10.78 -5.11
N ALA A 57 3.20 10.51 -5.28
CA ALA A 57 4.09 10.17 -4.17
C ALA A 57 4.61 11.42 -3.45
N ASN A 58 4.58 11.40 -2.12
CA ASN A 58 5.26 12.38 -1.28
C ASN A 58 6.56 11.79 -0.75
N SER A 59 7.69 12.12 -1.37
CA SER A 59 9.01 11.56 -1.05
C SER A 59 9.60 11.99 0.30
N THR A 60 9.02 13.03 0.91
CA THR A 60 9.44 13.55 2.22
C THR A 60 8.86 12.71 3.36
N VAL A 61 7.59 12.30 3.21
CA VAL A 61 6.83 11.60 4.25
C VAL A 61 6.55 10.13 3.87
N GLY A 62 6.80 9.73 2.63
CA GLY A 62 6.68 8.34 2.18
C GLY A 62 5.26 7.82 1.98
N HIS A 63 4.23 8.68 2.06
CA HIS A 63 2.87 8.31 1.65
C HIS A 63 2.67 8.55 0.14
N VAL A 64 1.72 7.83 -0.44
CA VAL A 64 1.25 8.03 -1.82
C VAL A 64 -0.23 8.35 -1.80
N THR A 65 -0.63 9.34 -2.58
CA THR A 65 -2.03 9.67 -2.79
C THR A 65 -2.49 9.00 -4.07
N LEU A 66 -3.39 8.04 -3.95
CA LEU A 66 -4.10 7.44 -5.08
C LEU A 66 -5.37 8.23 -5.33
N GLU A 67 -5.63 8.58 -6.57
CA GLU A 67 -6.89 9.18 -7.01
C GLU A 67 -7.53 8.26 -8.04
N ALA A 68 -8.71 7.77 -7.71
CA ALA A 68 -9.55 6.89 -8.53
C ALA A 68 -11.01 7.34 -8.36
N ASP A 69 -11.78 7.36 -9.44
CA ASP A 69 -13.20 7.79 -9.44
C ASP A 69 -13.43 9.17 -8.77
N GLY A 70 -12.47 10.08 -8.92
CA GLY A 70 -12.50 11.42 -8.30
C GLY A 70 -12.31 11.43 -6.78
N THR A 71 -11.98 10.29 -6.16
CA THR A 71 -11.76 10.14 -4.73
C THR A 71 -10.27 9.95 -4.42
N LYS A 72 -9.77 10.67 -3.42
CA LYS A 72 -8.37 10.58 -2.97
C LYS A 72 -8.23 9.62 -1.80
N HIS A 73 -7.31 8.68 -1.92
CA HIS A 73 -6.92 7.71 -0.92
C HIS A 73 -5.44 7.88 -0.61
N ILE A 74 -5.13 8.35 0.59
CA ILE A 74 -3.74 8.49 1.03
C ILE A 74 -3.33 7.16 1.65
N VAL A 75 -2.27 6.55 1.13
CA VAL A 75 -1.77 5.25 1.58
C VAL A 75 -0.33 5.36 2.07
N ALA A 76 -0.03 4.69 3.20
CA ALA A 76 1.32 4.63 3.77
C ALA A 76 1.64 3.24 4.32
N GLY A 77 2.93 2.92 4.47
CA GLY A 77 3.39 1.65 5.05
C GLY A 77 3.31 1.59 6.57
N VAL A 78 3.03 2.71 7.25
CA VAL A 78 2.90 2.76 8.71
C VAL A 78 1.58 3.45 9.05
N GLY A 79 0.84 2.84 9.97
CA GLY A 79 -0.45 3.34 10.42
C GLY A 79 -0.34 4.43 11.47
N SER A 80 -1.45 5.13 11.69
CA SER A 80 -1.61 6.01 12.84
C SER A 80 -1.80 5.23 14.14
N ALA A 81 -1.68 5.93 15.27
CA ALA A 81 -1.96 5.39 16.61
C ALA A 81 -3.34 4.74 16.79
N LYS A 82 -4.35 5.25 16.07
CA LYS A 82 -5.72 4.72 16.11
C LYS A 82 -6.00 3.75 14.97
N GLY A 83 -4.98 3.38 14.19
CA GLY A 83 -5.06 2.32 13.21
C GLY A 83 -4.97 0.97 13.91
N GLY A 84 -5.98 0.14 13.71
CA GLY A 84 -5.98 -1.24 14.18
C GLY A 84 -4.99 -2.11 13.42
N PRO A 85 -4.65 -3.31 13.94
CA PRO A 85 -3.84 -4.27 13.22
C PRO A 85 -4.58 -4.82 11.99
N PHE A 86 -3.83 -5.34 11.01
CA PHE A 86 -4.37 -6.17 9.94
C PHE A 86 -5.09 -7.38 10.53
N SER A 87 -6.20 -7.78 9.91
CA SER A 87 -6.92 -8.99 10.31
C SER A 87 -6.10 -10.24 9.95
N PRO A 88 -6.30 -11.38 10.64
CA PRO A 88 -5.65 -12.63 10.28
C PRO A 88 -5.85 -13.03 8.81
N GLU A 89 -7.04 -12.77 8.27
CA GLU A 89 -7.40 -13.04 6.88
C GLU A 89 -6.59 -12.16 5.92
N GLN A 90 -6.46 -10.86 6.21
CA GLN A 90 -5.63 -9.96 5.43
C GLN A 90 -4.16 -10.38 5.46
N ILE A 91 -3.65 -10.81 6.62
CA ILE A 91 -2.29 -11.32 6.75
C ILE A 91 -2.10 -12.59 5.90
N GLN A 92 -3.07 -13.51 5.93
CA GLN A 92 -3.02 -14.74 5.14
C GLN A 92 -3.04 -14.44 3.63
N GLU A 93 -3.87 -13.50 3.19
CA GLU A 93 -3.97 -13.09 1.79
C GLU A 93 -2.65 -12.50 1.28
N LEU A 94 -2.03 -11.62 2.09
CA LEU A 94 -0.71 -11.04 1.81
C LEU A 94 0.40 -12.11 1.76
N GLN A 95 0.35 -13.10 2.66
CA GLN A 95 1.31 -14.21 2.67
C GLN A 95 1.16 -15.11 1.43
N GLN A 96 -0.06 -15.39 0.99
CA GLN A 96 -0.32 -16.16 -0.22
C GLN A 96 0.14 -15.43 -1.48
N SER A 97 -0.14 -14.13 -1.58
CA SER A 97 0.37 -13.30 -2.68
C SER A 97 1.90 -13.26 -2.69
N ARG A 98 2.56 -13.28 -1.52
CA ARG A 98 4.02 -13.38 -1.44
C ARG A 98 4.54 -14.66 -2.08
N GLN A 99 3.99 -15.81 -1.68
CA GLN A 99 4.41 -17.11 -2.23
C GLN A 99 4.17 -17.18 -3.74
N ALA A 100 3.05 -16.64 -4.23
CA ALA A 100 2.75 -16.60 -5.65
C ALA A 100 3.69 -15.67 -6.44
N THR A 101 4.01 -14.51 -5.87
CA THR A 101 4.94 -13.52 -6.46
C THR A 101 6.38 -14.04 -6.48
N GLU A 102 6.82 -14.70 -5.40
CA GLU A 102 8.14 -15.33 -5.32
C GLU A 102 8.27 -16.51 -6.29
N ALA A 103 7.18 -17.16 -6.69
CA ALA A 103 7.20 -18.22 -7.69
C ALA A 103 7.26 -17.71 -9.15
N ASP A 104 7.05 -16.40 -9.39
CA ASP A 104 6.99 -15.79 -10.72
C ASP A 104 8.20 -14.89 -11.01
N ALA A 105 9.06 -15.31 -11.94
CA ALA A 105 10.26 -14.60 -12.34
C ALA A 105 10.01 -13.17 -12.89
N THR A 106 8.85 -12.91 -13.50
CA THR A 106 8.50 -11.57 -14.00
C THR A 106 8.22 -10.63 -12.83
N THR A 107 7.55 -11.15 -11.81
CA THR A 107 7.06 -10.40 -10.67
C THR A 107 8.14 -10.21 -9.60
N GLN A 108 9.10 -11.13 -9.50
CA GLN A 108 10.34 -10.98 -8.73
C GLN A 108 11.19 -9.77 -9.12
N SER A 109 11.11 -9.31 -10.38
CA SER A 109 11.89 -8.17 -10.88
C SER A 109 11.43 -6.83 -10.32
N LEU A 110 10.20 -6.75 -9.80
CA LEU A 110 9.63 -5.55 -9.20
C LEU A 110 10.01 -5.45 -7.72
N MET A 111 10.40 -4.25 -7.23
CA MET A 111 10.72 -4.01 -5.81
C MET A 111 9.61 -4.43 -4.86
N ALA A 112 8.34 -4.26 -5.26
CA ALA A 112 7.19 -4.73 -4.47
C ALA A 112 7.09 -6.26 -4.41
N GLY A 113 7.51 -6.98 -5.45
CA GLY A 113 7.59 -8.43 -5.43
C GLY A 113 8.69 -8.96 -4.51
N ARG A 114 9.71 -8.14 -4.24
CA ARG A 114 10.82 -8.48 -3.34
C ARG A 114 10.51 -8.21 -1.87
N ASN A 115 9.65 -7.23 -1.60
CA ASN A 115 9.15 -6.91 -0.26
C ASN A 115 7.68 -6.53 -0.36
N LEU A 116 6.77 -7.51 -0.30
CA LEU A 116 5.36 -7.22 -0.04
C LEU A 116 5.28 -6.62 1.36
N PHE A 117 5.25 -5.30 1.42
CA PHE A 117 5.18 -4.54 2.65
C PHE A 117 3.86 -4.89 3.34
N ILE A 118 3.97 -5.44 4.55
CA ILE A 118 2.84 -5.55 5.46
C ILE A 118 2.97 -4.34 6.36
N GLY A 119 2.07 -3.37 6.19
CA GLY A 119 2.13 -2.17 7.00
C GLY A 119 2.18 -2.51 8.48
N THR A 120 3.06 -1.86 9.24
CA THR A 120 3.11 -2.07 10.69
C THR A 120 2.16 -1.09 11.39
N PRO A 121 1.38 -1.53 12.38
CA PRO A 121 0.65 -0.59 13.22
C PRO A 121 1.69 0.31 13.88
N GLY A 122 1.52 1.63 13.74
CA GLY A 122 2.47 2.59 14.28
C GLY A 122 2.65 2.40 15.79
N LYS A 123 3.87 2.57 16.31
CA LYS A 123 4.13 2.59 17.76
C LYS A 123 3.77 3.97 18.31
N VAL A 124 2.48 4.28 18.41
CA VAL A 124 2.08 5.60 18.86
C VAL A 124 0.89 5.53 19.82
N ASP A 125 1.06 6.11 20.99
CA ASP A 125 0.14 6.17 22.13
C ASP A 125 -1.15 7.00 21.92
N GLY A 126 -1.47 7.40 20.69
CA GLY A 126 -2.65 8.21 20.37
C GLY A 126 -2.46 9.71 20.49
N THR A 127 -1.30 10.19 20.92
CA THR A 127 -1.03 11.62 21.12
C THR A 127 -0.35 12.28 19.92
N TYR A 128 -0.53 13.59 19.76
CA TYR A 128 0.17 14.40 18.74
C TYR A 128 1.70 14.29 18.86
N HIS A 129 2.21 14.11 20.08
CA HIS A 129 3.64 13.93 20.36
C HIS A 129 4.14 12.56 19.94
N GLY A 130 3.39 11.49 20.20
CA GLY A 130 3.75 10.17 19.70
C GLY A 130 3.70 10.10 18.16
N GLY A 131 2.79 10.84 17.51
CA GLY A 131 2.75 10.96 16.05
C GLY A 131 3.99 11.63 15.45
N LEU A 132 4.60 12.57 16.19
CA LEU A 132 5.89 13.17 15.83
C LEU A 132 7.08 12.24 16.15
N GLN A 133 6.96 11.39 17.17
CA GLN A 133 8.02 10.43 17.55
C GLN A 133 8.15 9.27 16.55
N SER A 134 7.04 8.87 15.96
CA SER A 134 6.96 8.02 14.76
C SER A 134 7.75 8.65 13.59
N MET A 135 7.57 9.94 13.34
CA MET A 135 8.37 10.68 12.34
C MET A 135 9.85 10.81 12.70
N MET A 136 10.28 10.72 13.96
CA MET A 136 11.70 10.89 14.31
C MET A 136 12.51 9.58 14.33
N GLY A 137 11.88 8.43 14.08
CA GLY A 137 12.51 7.10 14.16
C GLY A 137 12.87 6.44 12.80
N ARG A 138 13.26 5.15 12.86
CA ARG A 138 13.47 4.27 11.68
C ARG A 138 12.24 4.16 10.77
N GLU A 139 11.07 4.62 11.21
CA GLU A 139 9.81 4.61 10.48
C GLU A 139 9.83 5.57 9.27
N ILE A 140 10.54 6.71 9.32
CA ILE A 140 10.71 7.55 8.12
C ILE A 140 11.46 6.79 7.02
N GLY A 141 12.52 6.05 7.36
CA GLY A 141 13.24 5.22 6.41
C GLY A 141 12.31 4.19 5.76
N GLN A 142 11.54 3.48 6.58
CA GLN A 142 10.56 2.49 6.12
C GLN A 142 9.45 3.10 5.27
N GLN A 143 8.96 4.29 5.61
CA GLN A 143 7.96 4.99 4.81
C GLN A 143 8.53 5.45 3.46
N ARG A 144 9.80 5.87 3.41
CA ARG A 144 10.45 6.24 2.14
C ARG A 144 10.69 5.02 1.25
N ASP A 145 11.14 3.91 1.81
CA ASP A 145 11.33 2.65 1.09
C ASP A 145 9.99 2.11 0.56
N PHE A 146 8.95 2.20 1.39
CA PHE A 146 7.57 1.87 1.00
C PHE A 146 7.09 2.74 -0.17
N GLY A 147 7.25 4.07 -0.07
CA GLY A 147 6.86 5.00 -1.13
C GLY A 147 7.61 4.74 -2.44
N ALA A 148 8.89 4.38 -2.37
CA ALA A 148 9.69 4.00 -3.54
C ALA A 148 9.19 2.71 -4.18
N ALA A 149 8.97 1.66 -3.37
CA ALA A 149 8.49 0.36 -3.85
C ALA A 149 7.10 0.44 -4.48
N MET A 150 6.18 1.18 -3.85
CA MET A 150 4.83 1.36 -4.37
C MET A 150 4.81 2.20 -5.64
N ARG A 151 5.66 3.23 -5.75
CA ARG A 151 5.80 4.00 -7.00
C ARG A 151 6.25 3.11 -8.15
N GLU A 152 7.28 2.31 -7.94
CA GLU A 152 7.78 1.37 -8.95
C GLU A 152 6.71 0.37 -9.39
N LEU A 153 5.98 -0.19 -8.43
CA LEU A 153 4.87 -1.10 -8.68
C LEU A 153 3.75 -0.45 -9.50
N LEU A 154 3.31 0.74 -9.11
CA LEU A 154 2.22 1.47 -9.79
C LEU A 154 2.63 1.86 -11.21
N THR A 155 3.87 2.33 -11.43
CA THR A 155 4.39 2.58 -12.78
C THR A 155 4.42 1.31 -13.62
N ALA A 156 4.85 0.18 -13.06
CA ALA A 156 4.95 -1.08 -13.78
C ALA A 156 3.59 -1.59 -14.28
N VAL A 157 2.49 -1.26 -13.59
CA VAL A 157 1.13 -1.67 -13.97
C VAL A 157 0.36 -0.62 -14.78
N GLY A 158 1.00 0.51 -15.11
CA GLY A 158 0.44 1.54 -16.00
C GLY A 158 -0.33 2.67 -15.30
N VAL A 159 -0.13 2.86 -13.99
CA VAL A 159 -0.72 4.00 -13.26
C VAL A 159 0.03 5.28 -13.58
N THR A 160 -0.71 6.37 -13.78
CA THR A 160 -0.13 7.70 -14.02
C THR A 160 0.42 8.27 -12.71
N LEU A 161 1.69 8.73 -12.70
CA LEU A 161 2.33 9.35 -11.53
C LEU A 161 2.24 10.89 -11.51
#